data_AF-A0A4U6TA19-F1
#
_entry.id   AF-A0A4U6TA19-F1
#
_cell.length_a   1.000
_cell.length_b   1.000
_cell.length_c   1.000
_cell.angle_alpha   90.00
_cell.angle_beta   90.00
_cell.angle_gamma   90.00
#
_symmetry.space_group_name_H-M   'P 1'
#
loop_
_entity.id
_entity.type
_entity.pdbx_description
1 polymer ?
#
loop_
_entity_poly.entity_id
_entity_poly.type
_entity_poly.pdbx_seq_one_letter_code
_entity_poly.pdbx_strand_id
1 'polypeptide(L)'
;MGLVSRAVHNAGGHVLGIAPKAVLPRELIGDTPGELKDVPGMHQRKAEMARNADAFIALPGGYGTLEELLEVITWAQLGIHSKPVGLLNVDGYYDSLLSFVDRAVEEGFVTPAARHIVVAAHTPHDLLAMLEDYVPVHDADEPKLSWEMAEHMIKSSSSDDHHTSLLFSR
;
A
#
# COMPACT_ATOMS: atom_id res chain seq x y z
N MET A 1 8.52 -9.81 5.61
CA MET A 1 7.56 -9.58 6.73
C MET A 1 8.11 -10.05 8.08
N GLY A 2 8.34 -11.35 8.32
CA GLY A 2 8.72 -11.86 9.65
C GLY A 2 10.00 -11.30 10.30
N LEU A 3 10.97 -10.81 9.52
CA LEU A 3 12.17 -10.16 10.06
C LEU A 3 11.85 -8.79 10.67
N VAL A 4 11.04 -7.99 9.99
CA VAL A 4 10.65 -6.64 10.43
C VAL A 4 9.82 -6.73 11.71
N SER A 5 8.81 -7.60 11.75
CA SER A 5 7.98 -7.79 12.94
C SER A 5 8.80 -8.23 14.15
N ARG A 6 9.72 -9.19 13.98
CA ARG A 6 10.62 -9.61 15.07
C ARG A 6 11.54 -8.49 15.54
N ALA A 7 12.12 -7.73 14.62
CA ALA A 7 12.99 -6.61 14.98
C ALA A 7 12.23 -5.56 15.82
N VAL A 8 11.02 -5.19 15.39
CA VAL A 8 10.15 -4.25 16.12
C VAL A 8 9.79 -4.80 17.50
N HIS A 9 9.31 -6.04 17.57
CA HIS A 9 8.93 -6.66 18.85
C HIS A 9 10.11 -6.79 19.81
N ASN A 10 11.28 -7.22 19.33
CA ASN A 10 12.49 -7.36 20.15
C ASN A 10 13.00 -6.01 20.67
N ALA A 11 12.72 -4.92 19.95
CA ALA A 11 12.99 -3.56 20.39
C ALA A 11 11.92 -3.00 21.36
N GLY A 12 10.92 -3.81 21.75
CA GLY A 12 9.83 -3.41 22.64
C GLY A 12 8.68 -2.67 21.93
N GLY A 13 8.69 -2.65 20.60
CA GLY A 13 7.62 -2.06 19.80
C GLY A 13 6.39 -2.96 19.69
N HIS A 14 5.25 -2.35 19.42
CA HIS A 14 3.99 -3.06 19.18
C HIS A 14 3.92 -3.55 17.72
N VAL A 15 3.40 -4.77 17.53
CA VAL A 15 3.22 -5.37 16.21
C VAL A 15 1.79 -5.88 16.09
N LEU A 16 1.07 -5.39 15.08
CA LEU A 16 -0.25 -5.89 14.67
C LEU A 16 -0.14 -6.56 13.30
N GLY A 17 -0.35 -7.88 13.27
CA GLY A 17 -0.53 -8.66 12.06
C GLY A 17 -2.00 -8.71 11.66
N ILE A 18 -2.28 -8.64 10.36
CA ILE A 18 -3.64 -8.84 9.81
C ILE A 18 -3.56 -9.94 8.76
N ALA A 19 -4.28 -11.03 8.99
CA ALA A 19 -4.25 -12.22 8.15
C ALA A 19 -5.66 -12.64 7.72
N PRO A 20 -5.85 -13.08 6.47
CA PRO A 20 -7.14 -13.58 6.03
C PRO A 20 -7.30 -15.04 6.48
N LYS A 21 -8.51 -15.41 6.91
CA LYS A 21 -8.83 -16.77 7.39
C LYS A 21 -8.56 -17.86 6.35
N ALA A 22 -8.58 -17.51 5.06
CA ALA A 22 -8.44 -18.44 3.94
C ALA A 22 -7.00 -18.68 3.48
N VAL A 23 -6.00 -17.93 3.96
CA VAL A 23 -4.61 -18.04 3.46
C VAL A 23 -3.73 -18.68 4.53
N LEU A 24 -3.49 -19.98 4.31
CA LEU A 24 -2.45 -20.85 4.86
C LEU A 24 -2.61 -21.33 6.32
N PRO A 25 -2.26 -22.60 6.60
CA PRO A 25 -2.05 -23.07 7.97
C PRO A 25 -1.08 -22.14 8.71
N ARG A 26 -1.37 -21.85 9.98
CA ARG A 26 -0.55 -20.98 10.87
C ARG A 26 0.95 -21.33 10.85
N GLU A 27 1.29 -22.58 10.52
CA GLU A 27 2.64 -23.11 10.35
C GLU A 27 3.48 -22.35 9.30
N LEU A 28 2.86 -21.79 8.24
CA LEU A 28 3.55 -21.02 7.19
C LEU A 28 3.71 -19.54 7.52
N ILE A 29 2.88 -19.02 8.43
CA ILE A 29 2.98 -17.64 8.94
C ILE A 29 4.20 -17.51 9.87
N GLY A 30 4.68 -18.65 10.39
CA GLY A 30 5.71 -18.70 11.41
C GLY A 30 5.22 -18.07 12.71
N ASP A 31 6.02 -18.20 13.77
CA ASP A 31 5.76 -17.50 15.02
C ASP A 31 6.05 -15.99 14.80
N THR A 32 5.02 -15.27 14.37
CA THR A 32 5.08 -13.82 14.20
C THR A 32 4.71 -13.20 15.54
N PRO A 33 5.64 -12.48 16.20
CA PRO A 33 5.35 -11.91 17.51
C PRO A 33 4.37 -10.73 17.38
N GLY A 34 3.54 -10.55 18.41
CA GLY A 34 2.55 -9.47 18.47
C GLY A 34 1.09 -9.95 18.41
N GLU A 35 0.19 -9.00 18.20
CA GLU A 35 -1.25 -9.28 18.03
C GLU A 35 -1.55 -9.71 16.59
N LEU A 36 -2.51 -10.62 16.43
CA LEU A 36 -2.96 -11.09 15.11
C LEU A 36 -4.48 -10.92 14.98
N LYS A 37 -4.90 -10.18 13.96
CA LYS A 37 -6.32 -9.98 13.60
C LYS A 37 -6.67 -10.80 12.37
N ASP A 38 -7.52 -11.81 12.57
CA ASP A 38 -8.05 -12.64 11.49
C ASP A 38 -9.24 -11.95 10.79
N VAL A 39 -9.21 -11.86 9.47
CA VAL A 39 -10.25 -11.23 8.64
C VAL A 39 -10.82 -12.19 7.59
N PRO A 40 -12.03 -11.94 7.05
CA PRO A 40 -12.68 -12.90 6.14
C PRO A 40 -11.93 -13.18 4.83
N GLY A 41 -11.21 -12.19 4.29
CA GLY A 41 -10.55 -12.30 2.98
C GLY A 41 -9.50 -11.22 2.73
N MET A 42 -8.89 -11.26 1.55
CA MET A 42 -7.78 -10.37 1.17
C MET A 42 -8.20 -8.90 1.08
N HIS A 43 -9.39 -8.60 0.55
CA HIS A 43 -9.89 -7.22 0.49
C HIS A 43 -10.07 -6.62 1.89
N GLN A 44 -10.67 -7.38 2.81
CA GLN A 44 -10.83 -6.93 4.20
C GLN A 44 -9.47 -6.81 4.90
N ARG A 45 -8.49 -7.64 4.55
CA ARG A 45 -7.12 -7.55 5.07
C ARG A 45 -6.49 -6.21 4.69
N LYS A 46 -6.51 -5.84 3.41
CA LYS A 46 -5.96 -4.58 2.91
C LYS A 46 -6.68 -3.38 3.52
N ALA A 47 -8.02 -3.43 3.59
CA ALA A 47 -8.82 -2.38 4.23
C ALA A 47 -8.48 -2.20 5.72
N GLU A 48 -8.37 -3.29 6.48
CA GLU A 48 -7.99 -3.23 7.89
C GLU A 48 -6.55 -2.74 8.09
N MET A 49 -5.61 -3.14 7.23
CA MET A 49 -4.25 -2.61 7.24
C MET A 49 -4.25 -1.09 7.02
N ALA A 50 -4.98 -0.62 6.01
CA ALA A 50 -5.07 0.80 5.71
C ALA A 50 -5.80 1.62 6.78
N ARG A 51 -6.79 1.05 7.48
CA ARG A 51 -7.45 1.71 8.62
C ARG A 51 -6.49 1.94 9.79
N ASN A 52 -5.65 0.95 10.11
CA ASN A 52 -4.76 0.98 11.26
C ASN A 52 -3.39 1.63 10.97
N ALA A 53 -3.08 1.93 9.71
CA ALA A 53 -1.83 2.57 9.33
C ALA A 53 -1.91 4.10 9.40
N ASP A 54 -0.85 4.77 9.83
CA ASP A 54 -0.68 6.22 9.65
C ASP A 54 0.18 6.54 8.42
N ALA A 55 1.00 5.57 7.98
CA ALA A 55 1.86 5.63 6.81
C ALA A 55 1.99 4.24 6.19
N PHE A 56 2.33 4.19 4.90
CA PHE A 56 2.63 2.95 4.18
C PHE A 56 4.09 2.92 3.78
N ILE A 57 4.77 1.79 4.00
CA ILE A 57 6.16 1.59 3.56
C ILE A 57 6.27 0.28 2.80
N ALA A 58 6.70 0.34 1.54
CA ALA A 58 7.08 -0.84 0.78
C ALA A 58 8.59 -1.07 0.88
N LEU A 59 8.95 -2.28 1.33
CA LEU A 59 10.30 -2.83 1.26
C LEU A 59 10.41 -3.72 0.02
N PRO A 60 11.63 -3.99 -0.50
CA PRO A 60 11.82 -4.88 -1.64
C PRO A 60 11.02 -6.18 -1.52
N GLY A 61 10.22 -6.47 -2.55
CA GLY A 61 9.22 -7.54 -2.53
C GLY A 61 8.64 -7.80 -3.91
N GLY A 62 8.02 -8.96 -4.08
CA GLY A 62 7.45 -9.38 -5.37
C GLY A 62 6.08 -8.77 -5.67
N TYR A 63 5.32 -9.43 -6.54
CA TYR A 63 4.01 -8.96 -7.01
C TYR A 63 3.01 -8.65 -5.89
N GLY A 64 3.00 -9.41 -4.80
CA GLY A 64 2.11 -9.12 -3.67
C GLY A 64 2.39 -7.74 -3.04
N THR A 65 3.66 -7.36 -2.89
CA THR A 65 4.03 -6.04 -2.38
C THR A 65 3.69 -4.94 -3.39
N LEU A 66 3.92 -5.18 -4.68
CA LEU A 66 3.56 -4.21 -5.72
C LEU A 66 2.05 -3.99 -5.83
N GLU A 67 1.25 -5.05 -5.68
CA GLU A 67 -0.21 -4.98 -5.67
C GLU A 67 -0.72 -4.14 -4.50
N GLU A 68 -0.25 -4.43 -3.28
CA GLU A 68 -0.60 -3.66 -2.08
C GLU A 68 -0.13 -2.19 -2.19
N LEU A 69 1.05 -1.94 -2.75
CA LEU A 69 1.60 -0.60 -2.97
C LEU A 69 0.77 0.21 -3.97
N LEU A 70 0.46 -0.35 -5.14
CA LEU A 70 -0.28 0.36 -6.18
C LEU A 70 -1.73 0.64 -5.74
N GLU A 71 -2.32 -0.23 -4.91
CA GLU A 71 -3.65 0.01 -4.34
C GLU A 71 -3.66 1.23 -3.42
N VAL A 72 -2.70 1.37 -2.50
CA VAL A 72 -2.66 2.53 -1.59
C VAL A 72 -2.27 3.83 -2.32
N ILE A 73 -1.45 3.75 -3.38
CA ILE A 73 -1.19 4.92 -4.25
C ILE A 73 -2.49 5.35 -4.95
N THR A 74 -3.23 4.40 -5.50
CA THR A 74 -4.50 4.67 -6.18
C THR A 74 -5.51 5.27 -5.21
N TRP A 75 -5.59 4.78 -3.97
CA TRP A 75 -6.48 5.34 -2.95
C TRP A 75 -6.09 6.76 -2.54
N ALA A 76 -4.80 7.06 -2.45
CA ALA A 76 -4.33 8.43 -2.23
C ALA A 76 -4.72 9.35 -3.40
N GLN A 77 -4.52 8.90 -4.64
CA GLN A 77 -4.90 9.65 -5.85
C GLN A 77 -6.41 9.90 -5.91
N LEU A 78 -7.23 8.94 -5.47
CA LEU A 78 -8.68 9.08 -5.39
C LEU A 78 -9.16 9.92 -4.18
N GLY A 79 -8.24 10.45 -3.38
CA GLY A 79 -8.55 11.25 -2.20
C GLY A 79 -9.14 10.46 -1.02
N ILE A 80 -9.09 9.11 -1.07
CA ILE A 80 -9.63 8.23 -0.02
C ILE A 80 -8.81 8.38 1.26
N HIS A 81 -7.49 8.61 1.15
CA HIS A 81 -6.64 8.96 2.27
C HIS A 81 -5.56 9.96 1.88
N SER A 82 -4.98 10.60 2.89
CA SER A 82 -3.85 11.52 2.78
C SER A 82 -2.56 10.98 3.42
N LYS A 83 -2.56 9.71 3.84
CA LYS A 83 -1.44 9.05 4.50
C LYS A 83 -0.22 8.95 3.56
N PRO A 84 1.00 9.22 4.04
CA PRO A 84 2.20 9.17 3.22
C PRO A 84 2.54 7.74 2.77
N VAL A 85 3.07 7.60 1.56
CA VAL A 85 3.49 6.33 0.96
C VAL A 85 4.99 6.39 0.66
N GLY A 86 5.75 5.48 1.27
CA GLY A 86 7.21 5.42 1.19
C GLY A 86 7.73 4.17 0.51
N LEU A 87 8.79 4.32 -0.29
CA LEU A 87 9.60 3.22 -0.81
C LEU A 87 10.97 3.21 -0.15
N LEU A 88 11.32 2.12 0.51
CA LEU A 88 12.69 1.89 0.96
C LEU A 88 13.50 1.29 -0.19
N ASN A 89 14.21 2.15 -0.92
CA ASN A 89 14.91 1.81 -2.16
C ASN A 89 16.32 1.25 -1.90
N VAL A 90 16.37 0.05 -1.31
CA VAL A 90 17.63 -0.66 -1.03
C VAL A 90 18.30 -1.05 -2.36
N ASP A 91 19.58 -0.70 -2.53
CA ASP A 91 20.40 -1.04 -3.70
C ASP A 91 19.77 -0.70 -5.06
N GLY A 92 18.90 0.33 -5.12
CA GLY A 92 18.23 0.75 -6.35
C GLY A 92 17.10 -0.19 -6.81
N TYR A 93 16.58 -1.04 -5.92
CA TYR A 93 15.52 -2.01 -6.24
C TYR A 93 14.30 -1.38 -6.95
N TYR A 94 13.91 -0.18 -6.56
CA TYR A 94 12.75 0.54 -7.10
C TYR A 94 13.09 1.54 -8.22
N ASP A 95 14.34 1.66 -8.66
CA ASP A 95 14.76 2.66 -9.67
C ASP A 95 13.96 2.54 -10.97
N SER A 96 13.75 1.30 -11.44
CA SER A 96 12.97 1.05 -12.66
C SER A 96 11.48 1.35 -12.48
N LEU A 97 10.93 1.10 -11.29
CA LEU A 97 9.54 1.44 -10.99
C LEU A 97 9.35 2.95 -10.96
N LEU A 98 10.23 3.67 -10.28
CA LEU A 98 10.21 5.14 -10.22
C LEU A 98 10.34 5.75 -11.62
N SER A 99 11.28 5.25 -12.42
CA SER A 99 11.46 5.67 -13.82
C SER A 99 10.22 5.39 -14.69
N PHE A 100 9.55 4.27 -14.45
CA PHE A 100 8.29 3.95 -15.13
C PHE A 100 7.18 4.94 -14.77
N VAL A 101 7.06 5.31 -13.50
CA VAL A 101 6.08 6.31 -13.06
C VAL A 101 6.42 7.69 -13.62
N ASP A 102 7.71 8.07 -13.64
CA ASP A 102 8.16 9.33 -14.29
C ASP A 102 7.74 9.37 -15.76
N ARG A 103 7.93 8.28 -16.50
CA ARG A 103 7.45 8.16 -17.87
C ARG A 103 5.92 8.24 -17.96
N ALA A 104 5.19 7.62 -17.04
CA ALA A 104 3.73 7.72 -17.03
C ALA A 104 3.25 9.17 -16.80
N VAL A 105 4.03 9.99 -16.08
CA VAL A 105 3.79 11.44 -15.96
C VAL A 105 4.08 12.16 -17.27
N GLU A 106 5.21 11.87 -17.91
CA GLU A 106 5.58 12.46 -19.21
C GLU A 106 4.52 12.21 -20.29
N GLU A 107 3.94 11.00 -20.31
CA GLU A 107 2.91 10.59 -21.28
C GLU A 107 1.49 11.00 -20.84
N GLY A 108 1.33 11.64 -19.67
CA GLY A 108 0.05 12.16 -19.18
C GLY A 108 -0.91 11.12 -18.59
N PHE A 109 -0.45 9.91 -18.26
CA PHE A 109 -1.24 8.90 -17.55
C PHE A 109 -1.28 9.13 -16.04
N VAL A 110 -0.28 9.82 -15.49
CA VAL A 110 -0.18 10.20 -14.07
C VAL A 110 -0.02 11.72 -13.99
N THR A 111 -0.75 12.39 -13.11
CA THR A 111 -0.61 13.84 -12.97
C THR A 111 0.69 14.19 -12.24
N PRO A 112 1.26 15.38 -12.47
CA PRO A 112 2.41 15.84 -11.69
C PRO A 112 2.15 15.86 -10.18
N ALA A 113 0.92 16.13 -9.73
CA ALA A 113 0.56 16.04 -8.31
C ALA A 113 0.58 14.59 -7.82
N ALA A 114 -0.07 13.67 -8.54
CA ALA A 114 -0.10 12.25 -8.18
C ALA A 114 1.30 11.61 -8.12
N ARG A 115 2.27 12.12 -8.89
CA ARG A 115 3.67 11.69 -8.80
C ARG A 115 4.29 11.89 -7.41
N HIS A 116 3.83 12.89 -6.67
CA HIS A 116 4.32 13.22 -5.33
C HIS A 116 3.66 12.41 -4.21
N ILE A 117 2.69 11.54 -4.52
CA ILE A 117 2.10 10.62 -3.54
C ILE A 117 3.16 9.71 -2.91
N VAL A 118 4.17 9.33 -3.70
CA VAL A 118 5.21 8.40 -3.28
C VAL A 118 6.52 9.13 -3.05
N VAL A 119 7.07 8.97 -1.85
CA VAL A 119 8.45 9.35 -1.52
C VAL A 119 9.35 8.11 -1.50
N ALA A 120 10.62 8.27 -1.85
CA ALA A 120 11.58 7.16 -1.87
C ALA A 120 12.90 7.60 -1.26
N ALA A 121 13.51 6.71 -0.46
CA ALA A 121 14.83 6.94 0.10
C ALA A 121 15.60 5.62 0.20
N HIS A 122 16.94 5.71 0.23
CA HIS A 122 17.82 4.54 0.30
C HIS A 122 18.05 4.04 1.73
N THR A 123 17.73 4.85 2.74
CA THR A 123 17.90 4.48 4.16
C THR A 123 16.57 4.60 4.91
N PRO A 124 16.34 3.77 5.96
CA PRO A 124 15.15 3.88 6.78
C PRO A 124 15.04 5.23 7.49
N HIS A 125 16.17 5.80 7.92
CA HIS A 125 16.19 7.08 8.61
C HIS A 125 15.69 8.21 7.71
N ASP A 126 16.22 8.31 6.51
CA ASP A 126 15.83 9.35 5.56
C ASP A 126 14.38 9.16 5.11
N LEU A 127 13.95 7.91 4.92
CA LEU A 127 12.56 7.62 4.57
C LEU A 127 11.60 8.09 5.66
N LEU A 128 11.89 7.80 6.93
CA LEU A 128 11.05 8.21 8.05
C LEU A 128 10.95 9.75 8.14
N ALA A 129 12.06 10.46 8.00
CA ALA A 129 12.06 11.92 7.96
C ALA A 129 11.17 12.48 6.82
N MET A 130 11.28 11.90 5.62
CA MET A 130 10.42 12.30 4.48
C MET A 130 8.94 12.01 4.71
N LEU A 131 8.60 10.93 5.42
CA LEU A 131 7.22 10.58 5.75
C LEU A 131 6.64 11.52 6.82
N GLU A 132 7.45 11.96 7.78
CA GLU A 132 7.06 12.93 8.83
C GLU A 132 6.81 14.32 8.24
N ASP A 133 7.63 14.75 7.28
CA ASP A 133 7.52 16.04 6.60
C ASP A 133 6.51 16.04 5.43
N TYR A 134 5.89 14.89 5.15
CA TYR A 134 5.02 14.72 3.99
C TYR A 134 3.76 15.59 4.09
N VAL A 135 3.50 16.36 3.03
CA VAL A 135 2.26 17.11 2.84
C VAL A 135 1.60 16.65 1.53
N PRO A 136 0.35 16.17 1.57
CA PRO A 136 -0.37 15.76 0.38
C PRO A 136 -0.48 16.88 -0.64
N VAL A 137 -0.15 16.59 -1.89
CA VAL A 137 -0.40 17.47 -3.03
C VAL A 137 -1.71 17.05 -3.66
N HIS A 138 -2.67 17.97 -3.77
CA HIS A 138 -3.97 17.70 -4.37
C HIS A 138 -4.12 18.45 -5.69
N ASP A 139 -4.62 17.76 -6.72
CA ASP A 139 -5.11 18.43 -7.92
C ASP A 139 -6.43 19.14 -7.61
N ALA A 140 -6.61 20.35 -8.15
CA ALA A 140 -7.79 21.18 -7.85
C ALA A 140 -9.12 20.58 -8.33
N ASP A 141 -9.06 19.65 -9.30
CA ASP A 141 -10.21 19.10 -10.03
C ASP A 141 -10.49 17.61 -9.74
N GLU A 142 -9.78 16.99 -8.78
CA GLU A 142 -9.96 15.55 -8.50
C GLU A 142 -11.17 15.24 -7.58
N PRO A 143 -11.96 14.20 -7.89
CA PRO A 143 -13.06 13.79 -7.05
C PRO A 143 -12.55 13.30 -5.69
N LYS A 144 -12.98 13.95 -4.61
CA LYS A 144 -12.69 13.53 -3.23
C LYS A 144 -13.65 12.41 -2.83
N LEU A 145 -13.26 11.16 -3.08
CA LEU A 145 -14.01 10.02 -2.55
C LEU A 145 -13.79 9.93 -1.04
N SER A 146 -14.86 9.84 -0.26
CA SER A 146 -14.74 9.65 1.19
C SER A 146 -14.38 8.18 1.51
N TRP A 147 -13.77 7.96 2.68
CA TRP A 147 -13.51 6.62 3.20
C TRP A 147 -14.75 5.72 3.20
N GLU A 148 -15.93 6.29 3.47
CA GLU A 148 -17.21 5.57 3.46
C GLU A 148 -17.56 5.03 2.06
N MET A 149 -17.24 5.77 1.00
CA MET A 149 -17.45 5.35 -0.37
C MET A 149 -16.47 4.23 -0.77
N ALA A 150 -15.21 4.32 -0.33
CA ALA A 150 -14.23 3.27 -0.52
C ALA A 150 -14.65 1.97 0.17
N GLU A 151 -15.21 2.05 1.38
CA GLU A 151 -15.74 0.87 2.07
C GLU A 151 -16.88 0.20 1.31
N HIS A 152 -17.76 0.98 0.68
CA HIS A 152 -18.81 0.44 -0.16
C HIS A 152 -18.26 -0.26 -1.40
N MET A 153 -17.22 0.29 -2.04
CA MET A 153 -16.53 -0.32 -3.18
C MET A 153 -15.80 -1.62 -2.82
N ILE A 154 -15.12 -1.64 -1.66
CA ILE A 154 -14.43 -2.82 -1.12
C ILE A 154 -15.43 -3.93 -0.73
N LYS A 155 -16.62 -3.55 -0.25
CA LYS A 155 -17.71 -4.49 0.05
C LYS A 155 -18.37 -4.99 -1.25
N SER A 156 -18.58 -4.14 -2.26
CA SER A 156 -19.25 -4.51 -3.52
C SER A 156 -18.37 -5.31 -4.48
N SER A 157 -17.04 -5.15 -4.44
CA SER A 157 -16.11 -5.98 -5.22
C SER A 157 -16.08 -7.44 -4.74
N SER A 158 -16.69 -7.74 -3.58
CA SER A 158 -16.92 -9.11 -3.12
C SER A 158 -18.22 -9.73 -3.64
N SER A 159 -19.04 -8.96 -4.37
CA SER A 159 -20.34 -9.41 -4.90
C SER A 159 -20.54 -9.26 -6.42
N ASP A 160 -19.72 -8.51 -7.15
CA ASP A 160 -19.86 -8.37 -8.62
C ASP A 160 -18.51 -8.37 -9.35
N ASP A 161 -18.26 -9.46 -10.09
CA ASP A 161 -17.07 -9.69 -10.92
C ASP A 161 -17.28 -9.14 -12.35
N HIS A 162 -17.60 -7.84 -12.45
CA HIS A 162 -17.82 -7.14 -13.71
C HIS A 162 -16.99 -5.86 -13.82
N HIS A 163 -15.68 -5.95 -13.54
CA HIS A 163 -14.75 -5.03 -14.19
C HIS A 163 -14.55 -5.51 -15.62
N THR A 164 -14.95 -4.68 -16.59
CA THR A 164 -14.72 -4.90 -18.02
C THR A 164 -13.22 -4.84 -18.31
N SER A 165 -12.53 -5.93 -18.02
CA SER A 165 -11.23 -6.23 -18.57
C SER A 165 -11.48 -6.64 -20.01
N LEU A 166 -11.05 -5.85 -20.98
CA LEU A 166 -10.90 -6.30 -22.37
C LEU A 166 -9.79 -7.36 -22.39
N LEU A 167 -10.12 -8.57 -21.95
CA LEU A 167 -9.32 -9.76 -22.15
C LEU A 167 -9.52 -10.16 -23.62
N PHE A 168 -8.62 -9.70 -24.49
CA PHE A 168 -8.47 -10.33 -25.79
C PHE A 168 -7.82 -11.70 -25.58
N SER A 169 -8.64 -12.75 -25.47
CA SER A 169 -8.15 -14.10 -25.73
C SER A 169 -7.86 -14.20 -27.22
N ARG A 170 -6.63 -14.57 -27.58
CA ARG A 170 -6.39 -15.20 -28.88
C ARG A 170 -6.95 -16.61 -28.87
#